data_AF-A0A2I4BSX3-F1
#
_entry.id   AF-A0A2I4BSX3-F1
#
_cell.length_a   1.000
_cell.length_b   1.000
_cell.length_c   1.000
_cell.angle_alpha   90.00
_cell.angle_beta   90.00
_cell.angle_gamma   90.00
#
_symmetry.space_group_name_H-M   'P 1'
#
loop_
_entity.id
_entity.type
_entity.pdbx_description
1 polymer ?
#
loop_
_entity_poly.entity_id
_entity_poly.type
_entity_poly.pdbx_seq_one_letter_code
_entity_poly.pdbx_strand_id
1 'polypeptide(L)'
;MGSGESTTRKVSFGVDDEDRVRILRGVKLSEDVLQRMKGVANIAPEHSTSTSIPHKDKAASTSSESQAKQQARPSSQSSKPASFTEDEQRRFERQQTIVKDELAKMAQREIETAREEVTKAMSRERQHARQEAEKAKQLSADEIEVMAQQLQKKDTQLKALDAFYTEQLTQLEKRNLERFKESKEQFHQAASEAEANVRSRHTAPVCSGLQAQILSCYRENKDQTLKCSDLAKEYMQCINAAKKACWHQDYSSSVTLLGDNNTGKKQKCKENV
;
A
#
# COMPACT_ATOMS: atom_id res chain seq x y z
N MET A 1 34.44 -6.87 -27.51
CA MET A 1 33.10 -7.41 -27.85
C MET A 1 32.47 -7.92 -26.55
N GLY A 2 31.27 -7.46 -26.20
CA GLY A 2 30.46 -8.06 -25.12
C GLY A 2 29.89 -7.08 -24.09
N SER A 3 29.02 -6.15 -24.50
CA SER A 3 28.13 -5.42 -23.59
C SER A 3 27.06 -6.36 -23.04
N GLY A 4 27.06 -6.61 -21.74
CA GLY A 4 25.96 -7.29 -21.05
C GLY A 4 24.92 -6.27 -20.59
N GLU A 5 23.93 -5.98 -21.44
CA GLU A 5 22.76 -5.17 -21.04
C GLU A 5 21.96 -5.92 -19.96
N SER A 6 22.00 -5.42 -18.72
CA SER A 6 21.05 -5.83 -17.69
C SER A 6 19.67 -5.30 -18.05
N THR A 7 18.82 -6.17 -18.61
CA THR A 7 17.42 -5.85 -18.88
C THR A 7 16.68 -5.65 -17.55
N THR A 8 16.29 -4.41 -17.24
CA THR A 8 15.42 -4.12 -16.10
C THR A 8 14.03 -4.69 -16.40
N ARG A 9 13.61 -5.72 -15.64
CA ARG A 9 12.27 -6.31 -15.76
C ARG A 9 11.21 -5.21 -15.58
N LYS A 10 10.44 -4.92 -16.64
CA LYS A 10 9.33 -3.96 -16.55
C LYS A 10 8.24 -4.54 -15.63
N VAL A 11 7.98 -3.86 -14.53
CA VAL A 11 6.90 -4.17 -13.60
C VAL A 11 5.75 -3.21 -13.91
N SER A 12 4.59 -3.75 -14.27
CA SER A 12 3.37 -2.98 -14.47
C SER A 12 2.57 -2.94 -13.16
N PHE A 13 2.26 -1.74 -12.69
CA PHE A 13 1.41 -1.52 -11.52
C PHE A 13 -0.06 -1.49 -11.95
N GLY A 14 -0.88 -2.37 -11.37
CA GLY A 14 -2.33 -2.27 -11.46
C GLY A 14 -2.86 -1.59 -10.22
N VAL A 15 -3.66 -0.53 -10.39
CA VAL A 15 -4.45 0.07 -9.31
C VAL A 15 -5.77 -0.68 -9.26
N ASP A 16 -6.16 -1.13 -8.07
CA ASP A 16 -7.41 -1.83 -7.77
C ASP A 16 -8.56 -0.83 -7.53
N ASP A 17 -9.82 -1.27 -7.50
CA ASP A 17 -11.01 -0.40 -7.34
C ASP A 17 -11.06 0.37 -5.99
N GLU A 18 -10.17 0.03 -5.04
CA GLU A 18 -9.98 0.69 -3.75
C GLU A 18 -8.69 1.54 -3.68
N ASP A 19 -8.14 1.99 -4.82
CA ASP A 19 -6.92 2.80 -4.94
C ASP A 19 -5.63 2.16 -4.38
N ARG A 20 -5.62 0.84 -4.15
CA ARG A 20 -4.45 0.12 -3.65
C ARG A 20 -3.56 -0.36 -4.79
N VAL A 21 -2.26 0.01 -4.74
CA VAL A 21 -1.26 -0.41 -5.73
C VAL A 21 -0.89 -1.88 -5.53
N ARG A 22 -1.24 -2.76 -6.49
CA ARG A 22 -0.85 -4.17 -6.47
C ARG A 22 0.34 -4.41 -7.42
N ILE A 23 1.43 -4.96 -6.90
CA ILE A 23 2.62 -5.32 -7.68
C ILE A 23 2.32 -6.63 -8.43
N LEU A 24 1.96 -6.53 -9.71
CA LEU A 24 1.64 -7.69 -10.53
C LEU A 24 2.90 -8.25 -11.20
N ARG A 25 3.37 -9.42 -10.77
CA ARG A 25 4.24 -10.27 -11.61
C ARG A 25 3.41 -10.70 -12.81
N GLY A 26 3.67 -10.07 -13.96
CA GLY A 26 2.82 -10.11 -15.13
C GLY A 26 2.53 -11.51 -15.67
N VAL A 27 1.26 -11.91 -15.55
CA VAL A 27 0.36 -12.48 -16.58
C VAL A 27 -1.06 -12.20 -16.06
N LYS A 28 -1.90 -11.49 -16.82
CA LYS A 28 -3.31 -11.25 -16.43
C LYS A 28 -4.12 -12.50 -16.77
N LEU A 29 -4.40 -13.33 -15.78
CA LEU A 29 -5.30 -14.47 -15.91
C LEU A 29 -6.75 -13.99 -15.76
N SER A 30 -7.69 -14.59 -16.51
CA SER A 30 -9.12 -14.31 -16.34
C SER A 30 -9.62 -14.89 -15.01
N GLU A 31 -10.68 -14.31 -14.46
CA GLU A 31 -11.34 -14.74 -13.21
C GLU A 31 -11.61 -16.26 -13.22
N ASP A 32 -12.09 -16.76 -14.36
CA ASP A 32 -12.36 -18.19 -14.62
C ASP A 32 -11.13 -19.10 -14.56
N VAL A 33 -9.94 -18.60 -14.90
CA VAL A 33 -8.69 -19.35 -14.82
C VAL A 33 -8.19 -19.36 -13.37
N LEU A 34 -8.35 -18.26 -12.64
CA LEU A 34 -8.01 -18.16 -11.22
C LEU A 34 -8.89 -19.06 -10.35
N GLN A 35 -10.19 -19.15 -10.64
CA GLN A 35 -11.14 -20.01 -9.93
C GLN A 35 -10.77 -21.49 -10.05
N ARG A 36 -10.36 -21.92 -11.26
CA ARG A 36 -9.90 -23.30 -11.52
C ARG A 36 -8.58 -23.60 -10.82
N MET A 37 -7.63 -22.67 -10.83
CA MET A 37 -6.35 -22.88 -10.13
C MET A 37 -6.52 -22.94 -8.61
N LYS A 38 -7.48 -22.20 -8.03
CA LYS A 38 -7.86 -22.34 -6.61
C LYS A 38 -8.57 -23.66 -6.32
N GLY A 39 -9.35 -24.19 -7.26
CA GLY A 39 -10.07 -25.47 -7.10
C GLY A 39 -9.19 -26.73 -7.15
N VAL A 40 -7.96 -26.63 -7.66
CA VAL A 40 -7.03 -27.77 -7.80
C VAL A 40 -6.17 -27.99 -6.53
N ALA A 41 -6.15 -27.05 -5.58
CA ALA A 41 -5.37 -27.15 -4.35
C ALA A 41 -6.04 -27.96 -3.21
N ASN A 42 -7.21 -28.56 -3.44
CA ASN A 42 -7.97 -29.31 -2.43
C ASN A 42 -8.31 -30.74 -2.87
N ILE A 43 -7.30 -31.57 -3.16
CA ILE A 43 -7.40 -33.05 -3.12
C ILE A 43 -6.00 -33.57 -2.73
N ALA A 44 -5.78 -34.29 -1.62
CA ALA A 44 -6.03 -35.74 -1.38
C ALA A 44 -5.65 -36.12 0.10
N PRO A 45 -5.71 -37.40 0.60
CA PRO A 45 -6.55 -38.58 0.29
C PRO A 45 -7.16 -39.35 1.53
N GLU A 46 -8.17 -40.20 1.27
CA GLU A 46 -8.52 -41.52 1.88
C GLU A 46 -8.78 -41.74 3.41
N HIS A 47 -10.00 -42.19 3.78
CA HIS A 47 -10.33 -43.55 4.30
C HIS A 47 -11.65 -43.65 5.11
N SER A 48 -12.53 -44.53 4.63
CA SER A 48 -13.28 -45.59 5.36
C SER A 48 -14.38 -45.26 6.39
N THR A 49 -15.59 -45.72 6.01
CA THR A 49 -16.56 -46.54 6.78
C THR A 49 -17.57 -45.91 7.76
N SER A 50 -18.83 -46.30 7.48
CA SER A 50 -19.87 -46.79 8.40
C SER A 50 -20.75 -45.84 9.22
N THR A 51 -22.04 -45.84 8.82
CA THR A 51 -23.20 -46.22 9.66
C THR A 51 -24.01 -45.14 10.39
N SER A 52 -25.33 -45.34 10.25
CA SER A 52 -26.47 -44.98 11.11
C SER A 52 -27.11 -43.59 11.04
N ILE A 53 -28.34 -43.60 10.51
CA ILE A 53 -29.49 -42.75 10.89
C ILE A 53 -30.04 -43.30 12.23
N PRO A 54 -30.53 -42.48 13.19
CA PRO A 54 -31.98 -42.19 13.30
C PRO A 54 -32.31 -40.72 13.62
N HIS A 55 -33.23 -40.09 12.87
CA HIS A 55 -34.66 -39.91 13.16
C HIS A 55 -35.01 -38.84 14.23
N LYS A 56 -35.75 -37.83 13.75
CA LYS A 56 -36.31 -36.70 14.47
C LYS A 56 -37.83 -36.87 14.55
N ASP A 57 -38.33 -36.84 15.78
CA ASP A 57 -39.60 -36.32 16.29
C ASP A 57 -40.89 -36.29 15.43
N LYS A 58 -41.84 -37.12 15.91
CA LYS A 58 -43.06 -36.72 16.65
C LYS A 58 -44.33 -36.30 15.88
N ALA A 59 -45.42 -36.93 16.37
CA ALA A 59 -46.83 -36.56 16.38
C ALA A 59 -47.71 -36.97 15.19
N ALA A 60 -48.56 -37.99 15.41
CA ALA A 60 -50.01 -37.81 15.44
C ALA A 60 -50.75 -39.12 15.84
N SER A 61 -51.57 -38.99 16.89
CA SER A 61 -52.95 -39.50 16.98
C SER A 61 -53.25 -41.01 17.10
N THR A 62 -53.57 -41.39 18.35
CA THR A 62 -54.83 -42.05 18.80
C THR A 62 -55.54 -43.08 17.91
N SER A 63 -55.56 -44.33 18.38
CA SER A 63 -56.76 -45.20 18.48
C SER A 63 -56.36 -46.48 19.25
N SER A 64 -56.74 -46.61 20.53
CA SER A 64 -57.96 -47.30 21.00
C SER A 64 -57.89 -48.83 20.88
N GLU A 65 -57.46 -49.41 22.00
CA GLU A 65 -57.96 -50.62 22.68
C GLU A 65 -58.27 -51.92 21.94
N SER A 66 -57.54 -52.93 22.42
CA SER A 66 -57.76 -54.36 22.41
C SER A 66 -59.17 -54.79 22.83
N GLN A 67 -59.76 -55.72 22.08
CA GLN A 67 -60.83 -56.58 22.55
C GLN A 67 -60.36 -58.04 22.57
N ALA A 68 -60.30 -58.62 23.77
CA ALA A 68 -60.40 -60.05 23.99
C ALA A 68 -61.26 -60.30 25.23
N LYS A 69 -62.42 -60.94 25.00
CA LYS A 69 -63.06 -62.03 25.78
C LYS A 69 -62.81 -62.05 27.31
N GLN A 70 -63.80 -62.14 28.19
CA GLN A 70 -64.88 -63.14 28.18
C GLN A 70 -65.87 -62.92 29.35
N GLN A 71 -67.13 -63.26 29.07
CA GLN A 71 -68.13 -63.94 29.89
C GLN A 71 -68.76 -63.30 31.15
N ALA A 72 -70.08 -63.30 31.09
CA ALA A 72 -71.03 -62.84 32.07
C ALA A 72 -71.67 -63.99 32.85
N ARG A 73 -71.90 -63.69 34.14
CA ARG A 73 -73.08 -64.00 34.99
C ARG A 73 -73.31 -65.44 35.47
N PRO A 74 -74.13 -65.67 36.54
CA PRO A 74 -74.92 -64.69 37.32
C PRO A 74 -74.98 -64.85 38.86
N SER A 75 -75.66 -63.86 39.46
CA SER A 75 -76.51 -63.91 40.67
C SER A 75 -75.78 -63.91 42.02
N SER A 76 -76.24 -63.24 43.07
CA SER A 76 -77.63 -62.95 43.46
C SER A 76 -77.65 -61.85 44.53
N GLN A 77 -78.87 -61.34 44.76
CA GLN A 77 -79.23 -60.18 45.55
C GLN A 77 -79.20 -60.43 47.06
N SER A 78 -79.01 -59.32 47.78
CA SER A 78 -79.75 -58.91 48.98
C SER A 78 -79.64 -59.79 50.23
N SER A 79 -79.00 -59.25 51.27
CA SER A 79 -79.71 -58.62 52.41
C SER A 79 -78.73 -58.17 53.49
N LYS A 80 -78.92 -56.97 54.06
CA LYS A 80 -78.27 -56.48 55.28
C LYS A 80 -79.28 -56.48 56.43
N PRO A 81 -78.84 -56.59 57.69
CA PRO A 81 -79.41 -55.84 58.80
C PRO A 81 -78.55 -54.60 59.14
N ALA A 82 -79.20 -53.53 59.60
CA ALA A 82 -78.81 -52.14 59.39
C ALA A 82 -78.20 -51.38 60.58
N SER A 83 -77.52 -52.02 61.53
CA SER A 83 -76.94 -51.30 62.69
C SER A 83 -75.41 -51.38 62.84
N PHE A 84 -74.72 -52.19 62.03
CA PHE A 84 -73.25 -52.30 62.07
C PHE A 84 -72.53 -51.53 60.95
N THR A 85 -73.24 -51.14 59.88
CA THR A 85 -72.60 -50.60 58.67
C THR A 85 -72.40 -49.08 58.66
N GLU A 86 -73.19 -48.32 59.43
CA GLU A 86 -72.99 -46.86 59.55
C GLU A 86 -71.72 -46.53 60.34
N ASP A 87 -71.42 -47.30 61.38
CA ASP A 87 -70.19 -47.15 62.16
C ASP A 87 -68.94 -47.54 61.37
N GLU A 88 -69.01 -48.60 60.56
CA GLU A 88 -67.94 -48.95 59.62
C GLU A 88 -67.74 -47.88 58.55
N GLN A 89 -68.82 -47.31 58.02
CA GLN A 89 -68.76 -46.22 57.03
C GLN A 89 -68.17 -44.94 57.62
N ARG A 90 -68.55 -44.56 58.85
CA ARG A 90 -67.96 -43.42 59.57
C ARG A 90 -66.49 -43.65 59.89
N ARG A 91 -66.05 -44.89 60.15
CA ARG A 91 -64.62 -45.22 60.34
C ARG A 91 -63.86 -45.09 59.02
N PHE A 92 -64.43 -45.57 57.91
CA PHE A 92 -63.83 -45.47 56.59
C PHE A 92 -63.68 -44.01 56.11
N GLU A 93 -64.69 -43.17 56.31
CA GLU A 93 -64.60 -41.74 56.00
C GLU A 93 -63.53 -41.04 56.84
N ARG A 94 -63.46 -41.31 58.15
CA ARG A 94 -62.39 -40.77 59.01
C ARG A 94 -61.02 -41.20 58.52
N GLN A 95 -60.83 -42.48 58.19
CA GLN A 95 -59.57 -42.97 57.62
C GLN A 95 -59.25 -42.29 56.29
N GLN A 96 -60.24 -42.08 55.41
CA GLN A 96 -60.05 -41.37 54.15
C GLN A 96 -59.65 -39.91 54.37
N THR A 97 -60.22 -39.21 55.35
CA THR A 97 -59.83 -37.83 55.69
C THR A 97 -58.41 -37.74 56.24
N ILE A 98 -57.99 -38.68 57.09
CA ILE A 98 -56.62 -38.73 57.62
C ILE A 98 -55.61 -38.97 56.49
N VAL A 99 -55.89 -39.93 55.60
CA VAL A 99 -55.02 -40.21 54.45
C VAL A 99 -54.93 -39.00 53.51
N LYS A 100 -56.05 -38.32 53.24
CA LYS A 100 -56.08 -37.09 52.41
C LYS A 100 -55.26 -35.95 53.06
N ASP A 101 -55.37 -35.75 54.36
CA ASP A 101 -54.64 -34.71 55.09
C ASP A 101 -53.13 -35.00 55.16
N GLU A 102 -52.73 -36.25 55.41
CA GLU A 102 -51.32 -36.65 55.40
C GLU A 102 -50.70 -36.53 54.00
N LEU A 103 -51.45 -36.85 52.94
CA LEU A 103 -51.02 -36.64 51.56
C LEU A 103 -50.86 -35.14 51.25
N ALA A 104 -51.77 -34.29 51.74
CA ALA A 104 -51.67 -32.83 51.56
C ALA A 104 -50.46 -32.24 52.31
N LYS A 105 -50.19 -32.70 53.54
CA LYS A 105 -48.98 -32.31 54.30
C LYS A 105 -47.70 -32.77 53.62
N MET A 106 -47.67 -33.99 53.08
CA MET A 106 -46.52 -34.50 52.33
C MET A 106 -46.30 -33.68 51.05
N ALA A 107 -47.36 -33.37 50.31
CA ALA A 107 -47.29 -32.52 49.13
C ALA A 107 -46.80 -31.09 49.45
N GLN A 108 -47.19 -30.51 50.58
CA GLN A 108 -46.68 -29.19 51.01
C GLN A 108 -45.18 -29.23 51.30
N ARG A 109 -44.70 -30.24 52.04
CA ARG A 109 -43.27 -30.43 52.31
C ARG A 109 -42.47 -30.64 51.02
N GLU A 110 -43.03 -31.37 50.06
CA GLU A 110 -42.40 -31.56 48.75
C GLU A 110 -42.31 -30.26 47.95
N ILE A 111 -43.36 -29.43 47.96
CA ILE A 111 -43.34 -28.10 47.31
C ILE A 111 -42.34 -27.15 47.98
N GLU A 112 -42.25 -27.15 49.31
CA GLU A 112 -41.32 -26.30 50.07
C GLU A 112 -39.87 -26.71 49.82
N THR A 113 -39.55 -28.00 49.91
CA THR A 113 -38.21 -28.51 49.59
C THR A 113 -37.85 -28.29 48.13
N ALA A 114 -38.79 -28.49 47.19
CA ALA A 114 -38.57 -28.16 45.78
C ALA A 114 -38.31 -26.66 45.58
N ARG A 115 -39.02 -25.77 46.28
CA ARG A 115 -38.76 -24.32 46.24
C ARG A 115 -37.39 -23.97 46.79
N GLU A 116 -37.00 -24.53 47.93
CA GLU A 116 -35.68 -24.32 48.51
C GLU A 116 -34.57 -24.80 47.57
N GLU A 117 -34.71 -26.00 46.99
CA GLU A 117 -33.76 -26.53 46.01
C GLU A 117 -33.70 -25.68 44.74
N VAL A 118 -34.84 -25.19 44.23
CA VAL A 118 -34.88 -24.27 43.09
C VAL A 118 -34.18 -22.94 43.42
N THR A 119 -34.41 -22.37 44.61
CA THR A 119 -33.73 -21.12 45.00
C THR A 119 -32.22 -21.30 45.17
N LYS A 120 -31.78 -22.44 45.72
CA LYS A 120 -30.35 -22.79 45.80
C LYS A 120 -29.75 -22.99 44.41
N ALA A 121 -30.42 -23.73 43.53
CA ALA A 121 -29.98 -23.95 42.15
C ALA A 121 -29.87 -22.62 41.38
N MET A 122 -30.88 -21.76 41.48
CA MET A 122 -30.89 -20.43 40.87
C MET A 122 -29.77 -19.54 41.41
N SER A 123 -29.48 -19.59 42.72
CA SER A 123 -28.37 -18.82 43.30
C SER A 123 -27.01 -19.26 42.76
N ARG A 124 -26.81 -20.58 42.59
CA ARG A 124 -25.59 -21.15 42.02
C ARG A 124 -25.45 -20.79 40.55
N GLU A 125 -26.52 -20.93 39.77
CA GLU A 125 -26.55 -20.54 38.35
C GLU A 125 -26.20 -19.07 38.18
N ARG A 126 -26.78 -18.18 39.00
CA ARG A 126 -26.47 -16.74 38.97
C ARG A 126 -25.02 -16.44 39.31
N GLN A 127 -24.41 -17.17 40.25
CA GLN A 127 -23.01 -17.02 40.59
C GLN A 127 -22.09 -17.53 39.48
N HIS A 128 -22.42 -18.68 38.87
CA HIS A 128 -21.72 -19.20 37.69
C HIS A 128 -21.79 -18.22 36.51
N ALA A 129 -22.99 -17.71 36.19
CA ALA A 129 -23.17 -16.74 35.11
C ALA A 129 -22.35 -15.45 35.33
N ARG A 130 -22.20 -14.98 36.57
CA ARG A 130 -21.33 -13.83 36.89
C ARG A 130 -19.85 -14.15 36.67
N GLN A 131 -19.40 -15.30 37.14
CA GLN A 131 -18.00 -15.73 36.97
C GLN A 131 -17.63 -15.91 35.49
N GLU A 132 -18.54 -16.48 34.68
CA GLU A 132 -18.33 -16.62 33.24
C GLU A 132 -18.32 -15.26 32.53
N ALA A 133 -19.21 -14.33 32.91
CA ALA A 133 -19.20 -12.98 32.36
C ALA A 133 -17.91 -12.21 32.70
N GLU A 134 -17.36 -12.37 33.89
CA GLU A 134 -16.08 -11.77 34.27
C GLU A 134 -14.89 -12.40 33.53
N LYS A 135 -14.85 -13.72 33.42
CA LYS A 135 -13.82 -14.42 32.63
C LYS A 135 -13.88 -14.04 31.16
N ALA A 136 -15.06 -13.95 30.56
CA ALA A 136 -15.23 -13.51 29.18
C ALA A 136 -14.72 -12.08 28.96
N LYS A 137 -14.97 -11.17 29.92
CA LYS A 137 -14.43 -9.80 29.88
C LYS A 137 -12.92 -9.77 30.02
N GLN A 138 -12.33 -10.55 30.94
CA GLN A 138 -10.87 -10.60 31.12
C GLN A 138 -10.16 -11.17 29.90
N LEU A 139 -10.64 -12.29 29.35
CA LEU A 139 -10.08 -12.86 28.12
C LEU A 139 -10.12 -11.85 26.97
N SER A 140 -11.22 -11.10 26.83
CA SER A 140 -11.30 -10.05 25.81
C SER A 140 -10.33 -8.88 26.05
N ALA A 141 -10.07 -8.51 27.30
CA ALA A 141 -9.15 -7.42 27.63
C ALA A 141 -7.69 -7.83 27.41
N ASP A 142 -7.32 -9.05 27.81
CA ASP A 142 -5.97 -9.59 27.62
C ASP A 142 -5.65 -9.75 26.13
N GLU A 143 -6.61 -10.23 25.32
CA GLU A 143 -6.47 -10.32 23.86
C GLU A 143 -6.26 -8.95 23.21
N ILE A 144 -6.99 -7.92 23.66
CA ILE A 144 -6.83 -6.54 23.19
C ILE A 144 -5.44 -6.01 23.57
N GLU A 145 -4.97 -6.27 24.78
CA GLU A 145 -3.65 -5.80 25.24
C GLU A 145 -2.52 -6.45 24.43
N VAL A 146 -2.58 -7.77 24.20
CA VAL A 146 -1.60 -8.48 23.35
C VAL A 146 -1.58 -7.91 21.93
N MET A 147 -2.75 -7.62 21.36
CA MET A 147 -2.84 -7.01 20.03
C MET A 147 -2.27 -5.59 20.00
N ALA A 148 -2.53 -4.78 21.03
CA ALA A 148 -1.99 -3.43 21.16
C ALA A 148 -0.46 -3.43 21.25
N GLN A 149 0.12 -4.34 22.04
CA GLN A 149 1.57 -4.50 22.13
C GLN A 149 2.19 -4.92 20.79
N GLN A 150 1.51 -5.80 20.05
CA GLN A 150 1.96 -6.23 18.73
C GLN A 150 1.94 -5.08 17.71
N LEU A 151 0.88 -4.26 17.72
CA LEU A 151 0.80 -3.05 16.89
C LEU A 151 1.90 -2.06 17.26
N GLN A 152 2.12 -1.81 18.55
CA GLN A 152 3.19 -0.93 19.01
C GLN A 152 4.58 -1.40 18.56
N LYS A 153 4.84 -2.72 18.56
CA LYS A 153 6.09 -3.28 18.01
C LYS A 153 6.21 -3.04 16.50
N LYS A 154 5.11 -3.15 15.74
CA LYS A 154 5.12 -2.85 14.31
C LYS A 154 5.31 -1.36 14.03
N ASP A 155 4.67 -0.49 14.80
CA ASP A 155 4.82 0.95 14.68
C ASP A 155 6.24 1.40 14.98
N THR A 156 6.89 0.83 16.00
CA THR A 156 8.29 1.16 16.31
C THR A 156 9.23 0.68 15.21
N GLN A 157 9.00 -0.50 14.63
CA GLN A 157 9.75 -0.99 13.47
C GLN A 157 9.58 -0.11 12.24
N LEU A 158 8.33 0.30 11.93
CA LEU A 158 8.04 1.20 10.82
C LEU A 158 8.69 2.56 11.01
N LYS A 159 8.60 3.15 12.22
CA LYS A 159 9.26 4.42 12.54
C LYS A 159 10.78 4.34 12.42
N ALA A 160 11.39 3.23 12.83
CA ALA A 160 12.83 3.05 12.69
C ALA A 160 13.26 2.97 11.21
N LEU A 161 12.48 2.27 10.38
CA LEU A 161 12.73 2.19 8.93
C LEU A 161 12.52 3.55 8.24
N ASP A 162 11.45 4.26 8.60
CA ASP A 162 11.16 5.59 8.08
C ASP A 162 12.29 6.57 8.43
N ALA A 163 12.73 6.60 9.70
CA ALA A 163 13.87 7.40 10.14
C ALA A 163 15.16 7.06 9.37
N PHE A 164 15.40 5.77 9.10
CA PHE A 164 16.56 5.34 8.33
C PHE A 164 16.51 5.84 6.88
N TYR A 165 15.39 5.64 6.17
CA TYR A 165 15.28 6.04 4.77
C TYR A 165 15.18 7.56 4.58
N THR A 166 14.53 8.26 5.49
CA THR A 166 14.51 9.73 5.50
C THR A 166 15.92 10.29 5.68
N GLU A 167 16.72 9.75 6.62
CA GLU A 167 18.12 10.14 6.78
C GLU A 167 18.97 9.83 5.54
N GLN A 168 18.73 8.72 4.84
CA GLN A 168 19.42 8.44 3.57
C GLN A 168 19.06 9.45 2.49
N LEU A 169 17.79 9.85 2.40
CA LEU A 169 17.32 10.84 1.45
C LEU A 169 17.91 12.23 1.76
N THR A 170 17.90 12.66 3.02
CA THR A 170 18.49 13.95 3.41
C THR A 170 19.99 14.00 3.11
N GLN A 171 20.72 12.90 3.36
CA GLN A 171 22.14 12.80 3.00
C GLN A 171 22.36 12.84 1.49
N LEU A 172 21.51 12.17 0.70
CA LEU A 172 21.59 12.21 -0.76
C LEU A 172 21.33 13.62 -1.29
N GLU A 173 20.27 14.27 -0.82
CA GLU A 173 19.89 15.64 -1.18
C GLU A 173 20.99 16.63 -0.83
N LYS A 174 21.56 16.51 0.38
CA LYS A 174 22.69 17.33 0.82
C LYS A 174 23.90 17.17 -0.10
N ARG A 175 24.34 15.93 -0.37
CA ARG A 175 25.49 15.67 -1.27
C ARG A 175 25.21 16.07 -2.72
N ASN A 176 23.96 16.02 -3.16
CA ASN A 176 23.57 16.48 -4.50
C ASN A 176 23.67 18.01 -4.58
N LEU A 177 23.14 18.71 -3.59
CA LEU A 177 23.17 20.17 -3.49
C LEU A 177 24.61 20.70 -3.36
N GLU A 178 25.46 20.05 -2.57
CA GLU A 178 26.89 20.39 -2.46
C GLU A 178 27.60 20.25 -3.81
N ARG A 179 27.45 19.10 -4.49
CA ARG A 179 28.03 18.92 -5.84
C ARG A 179 27.50 19.91 -6.86
N PHE A 180 26.23 20.26 -6.80
CA PHE A 180 25.66 21.27 -7.69
C PHE A 180 26.29 22.65 -7.45
N LYS A 181 26.47 23.05 -6.18
CA LYS A 181 27.14 24.31 -5.82
C LYS A 181 28.58 24.33 -6.31
N GLU A 182 29.35 23.28 -6.01
CA GLU A 182 30.74 23.15 -6.46
C GLU A 182 30.83 23.20 -7.99
N SER A 183 29.96 22.47 -8.69
CA SER A 183 29.93 22.47 -10.16
C SER A 183 29.57 23.84 -10.73
N LYS A 184 28.62 24.55 -10.10
CA LYS A 184 28.26 25.92 -10.47
C LYS A 184 29.45 26.87 -10.29
N GLU A 185 30.13 26.79 -9.16
CA GLU A 185 31.32 27.61 -8.87
C GLU A 185 32.44 27.32 -9.86
N GLN A 186 32.75 26.05 -10.11
CA GLN A 186 33.76 25.63 -11.11
C GLN A 186 33.39 26.11 -12.51
N PHE A 187 32.13 26.04 -12.90
CA PHE A 187 31.68 26.54 -14.20
C PHE A 187 31.90 28.05 -14.32
N HIS A 188 31.49 28.83 -13.32
CA HIS A 188 31.68 30.28 -13.34
C HIS A 188 33.15 30.68 -13.27
N GLN A 189 33.95 29.97 -12.48
CA GLN A 189 35.39 30.17 -12.42
C GLN A 189 36.02 29.87 -13.78
N ALA A 190 35.73 28.72 -14.39
CA ALA A 190 36.24 28.36 -15.70
C ALA A 190 35.77 29.34 -16.79
N ALA A 191 34.54 29.85 -16.71
CA ALA A 191 34.05 30.88 -17.62
C ALA A 191 34.81 32.19 -17.44
N SER A 192 35.04 32.65 -16.20
CA SER A 192 35.81 33.86 -15.92
C SER A 192 37.28 33.73 -16.33
N GLU A 193 37.89 32.57 -16.09
CA GLU A 193 39.25 32.27 -16.53
C GLU A 193 39.31 32.22 -18.06
N ALA A 194 38.31 31.62 -18.72
CA ALA A 194 38.20 31.64 -20.17
C ALA A 194 38.04 33.07 -20.70
N GLU A 195 37.19 33.90 -20.11
CA GLU A 195 37.03 35.30 -20.50
C GLU A 195 38.33 36.11 -20.31
N ALA A 196 39.05 35.88 -19.22
CA ALA A 196 40.33 36.54 -18.96
C ALA A 196 41.42 36.11 -19.96
N ASN A 197 41.45 34.82 -20.33
CA ASN A 197 42.46 34.25 -21.22
C ASN A 197 42.11 34.40 -22.71
N VAL A 198 40.82 34.48 -23.05
CA VAL A 198 40.34 34.80 -24.38
C VAL A 198 40.53 36.31 -24.56
N ARG A 199 41.73 36.68 -25.02
CA ARG A 199 42.02 38.05 -25.45
C ARG A 199 40.88 38.52 -26.35
N SER A 200 40.28 39.65 -25.99
CA SER A 200 39.63 40.55 -26.95
C SER A 200 40.53 40.60 -28.18
N ARG A 201 40.07 40.03 -29.29
CA ARG A 201 40.81 40.11 -30.55
C ARG A 201 40.79 41.57 -30.96
N HIS A 202 41.85 42.28 -30.58
CA HIS A 202 42.10 43.62 -31.04
C HIS A 202 42.44 43.54 -32.53
N THR A 203 41.39 43.46 -33.36
CA THR A 203 41.52 43.60 -34.80
C THR A 203 41.74 45.08 -35.04
N ALA A 204 43.01 45.50 -35.10
CA ALA A 204 43.30 46.83 -35.61
C ALA A 204 42.75 46.90 -37.04
N PRO A 205 41.94 47.92 -37.37
CA PRO A 205 41.40 48.06 -38.72
C PRO A 205 42.56 48.16 -39.71
N VAL A 206 42.56 47.26 -40.69
CA VAL A 206 43.59 47.24 -41.73
C VAL A 206 43.39 48.45 -42.63
N CYS A 207 44.49 49.09 -43.04
CA CYS A 207 44.48 50.28 -43.92
C CYS A 207 43.79 51.51 -43.31
N SER A 208 43.75 51.66 -41.98
CA SER A 208 43.08 52.77 -41.29
C SER A 208 43.53 54.16 -41.74
N GLY A 209 44.83 54.35 -42.01
CA GLY A 209 45.37 55.60 -42.54
C GLY A 209 44.83 55.94 -43.94
N LEU A 210 44.86 54.98 -44.86
CA LEU A 210 44.31 55.13 -46.21
C LEU A 210 42.79 55.31 -46.17
N GLN A 211 42.10 54.62 -45.25
CA GLN A 211 40.66 54.79 -45.00
C GLN A 211 40.33 56.24 -44.59
N ALA A 212 41.12 56.83 -43.69
CA ALA A 212 40.92 58.22 -43.28
C ALA A 212 41.17 59.21 -44.43
N GLN A 213 42.23 58.98 -45.21
CA GLN A 213 42.59 59.83 -46.34
C GLN A 213 41.53 59.79 -47.45
N ILE A 214 41.02 58.61 -47.81
CA ILE A 214 39.99 58.51 -48.84
C ILE A 214 38.66 59.13 -48.42
N LEU A 215 38.30 58.95 -47.15
CA LEU A 215 37.12 59.61 -46.59
C LEU A 215 37.29 61.14 -46.55
N SER A 216 38.51 61.66 -46.31
CA SER A 216 38.78 63.10 -46.42
C SER A 216 38.65 63.58 -47.88
N CYS A 217 39.27 62.87 -48.82
CA CYS A 217 39.25 63.23 -50.23
C CYS A 217 37.82 63.32 -50.79
N TYR A 218 36.95 62.37 -50.47
CA TYR A 218 35.54 62.42 -50.92
C TYR A 218 34.73 63.53 -50.23
N ARG A 219 35.05 63.88 -48.98
CA ARG A 219 34.41 65.02 -48.30
C ARG A 219 34.79 66.36 -48.95
N GLU A 220 36.04 66.48 -49.39
CA GLU A 220 36.59 67.68 -50.03
C GLU A 220 36.21 67.77 -51.51
N ASN A 221 35.96 66.64 -52.19
CA ASN A 221 35.67 66.57 -53.64
C ASN A 221 34.31 65.90 -53.93
N LYS A 222 33.23 66.43 -53.37
CA LYS A 222 31.88 65.83 -53.47
C LYS A 222 31.37 65.66 -54.90
N ASP A 223 31.58 66.68 -55.75
CA ASP A 223 31.09 66.68 -57.14
C ASP A 223 32.16 66.20 -58.14
N GLN A 224 33.37 65.87 -57.67
CA GLN A 224 34.52 65.50 -58.49
C GLN A 224 35.25 64.28 -57.91
N THR A 225 34.48 63.24 -57.60
CA THR A 225 34.94 62.02 -56.92
C THR A 225 36.06 61.28 -57.67
N LEU A 226 36.14 61.43 -58.99
CA LEU A 226 37.21 60.85 -59.81
C LEU A 226 38.61 61.36 -59.45
N LYS A 227 38.75 62.54 -58.83
CA LYS A 227 40.05 63.02 -58.32
C LYS A 227 40.60 62.15 -57.19
N CYS A 228 39.74 61.39 -56.51
CA CYS A 228 40.13 60.46 -55.46
C CYS A 228 40.37 59.04 -55.99
N SER A 229 40.35 58.80 -57.31
CA SER A 229 40.40 57.46 -57.88
C SER A 229 41.71 56.74 -57.58
N ASP A 230 42.83 57.45 -57.56
CA ASP A 230 44.13 56.81 -57.33
C ASP A 230 44.29 56.43 -55.85
N LEU A 231 43.82 57.28 -54.94
CA LEU A 231 43.72 56.97 -53.52
C LEU A 231 42.76 55.79 -53.25
N ALA A 232 41.69 55.65 -54.04
CA ALA A 232 40.78 54.51 -53.98
C ALA A 232 41.44 53.20 -54.42
N LYS A 233 42.26 53.24 -55.48
CA LYS A 233 43.04 52.09 -55.93
C LYS A 233 44.03 51.66 -54.86
N GLU A 234 44.74 52.60 -54.24
CA GLU A 234 45.70 52.32 -53.16
C GLU A 234 45.02 51.69 -51.94
N TYR A 235 43.87 52.23 -51.52
CA TYR A 235 43.08 51.64 -50.43
C TYR A 235 42.64 50.21 -50.75
N MET A 236 42.14 49.97 -51.98
CA MET A 236 41.74 48.64 -52.42
C MET A 236 42.92 47.66 -52.52
N GLN A 237 44.08 48.12 -52.99
CA GLN A 237 45.30 47.31 -53.01
C GLN A 237 45.74 46.91 -51.60
N CYS A 238 45.68 47.84 -50.64
CA CYS A 238 45.98 47.57 -49.24
C CYS A 238 45.01 46.52 -48.65
N ILE A 239 43.70 46.63 -48.89
CA ILE A 239 42.72 45.61 -48.46
C ILE A 239 43.03 44.25 -49.07
N ASN A 240 43.30 44.20 -50.38
CA ASN A 240 43.56 42.94 -51.08
C ASN A 240 44.86 42.28 -50.62
N ALA A 241 45.91 43.07 -50.36
CA ALA A 241 47.16 42.59 -49.79
C ALA A 241 46.94 42.02 -48.38
N ALA A 242 46.17 42.73 -47.55
CA ALA A 242 45.83 42.27 -46.21
C ALA A 242 44.98 41.00 -46.21
N LYS A 243 44.00 40.89 -47.11
CA LYS A 243 43.25 39.65 -47.35
C LYS A 243 44.23 38.53 -47.68
N LYS A 244 45.06 38.67 -48.71
CA LYS A 244 46.04 37.64 -49.12
C LYS A 244 46.99 37.21 -47.99
N ALA A 245 47.52 38.17 -47.23
CA ALA A 245 48.37 37.89 -46.07
C ALA A 245 47.63 37.10 -45.00
N CYS A 246 46.33 37.39 -44.79
CA CYS A 246 45.48 36.64 -43.89
C CYS A 246 45.31 35.17 -44.30
N TRP A 247 44.95 34.95 -45.57
CA TRP A 247 44.71 33.60 -46.11
C TRP A 247 45.97 32.72 -46.01
N HIS A 248 47.17 33.29 -46.20
CA HIS A 248 48.43 32.55 -46.05
C HIS A 248 48.77 32.19 -44.59
N GLN A 249 48.36 33.01 -43.62
CA GLN A 249 48.71 32.81 -42.21
C GLN A 249 47.85 31.75 -41.52
N ASP A 250 46.60 31.56 -41.96
CA ASP A 250 45.74 30.49 -41.48
C ASP A 250 46.15 29.11 -42.05
N TYR A 251 46.61 29.04 -43.30
CA TYR A 251 47.12 27.80 -43.92
C TYR A 251 48.48 27.35 -43.33
N SER A 252 49.34 28.30 -42.97
CA SER A 252 50.61 28.00 -42.30
C SER A 252 50.44 27.64 -40.81
N SER A 253 49.42 28.20 -40.13
CA SER A 253 49.13 27.89 -38.73
C SER A 253 48.46 26.52 -38.54
N SER A 254 47.71 26.00 -39.52
CA SER A 254 47.20 24.62 -39.49
C SER A 254 48.31 23.58 -39.58
N VAL A 255 49.47 23.92 -40.14
CA VAL A 255 50.64 23.02 -40.25
C VAL A 255 51.54 23.06 -39.01
N THR A 256 51.46 24.12 -38.19
CA THR A 256 52.32 24.31 -36.99
C THR A 256 51.65 24.05 -35.64
N LEU A 257 50.35 23.70 -35.60
CA LEU A 257 49.64 23.30 -34.36
C LEU A 257 49.99 21.88 -33.87
N LEU A 258 51.25 21.46 -34.05
CA LEU A 258 51.86 20.30 -33.38
C LEU A 258 53.19 20.65 -32.69
N GLY A 259 53.57 21.94 -32.63
CA GLY A 259 54.83 22.34 -32.00
C GLY A 259 54.79 23.78 -31.48
N ASP A 260 54.81 23.87 -30.15
CA ASP A 260 55.31 24.99 -29.34
C ASP A 260 54.49 26.28 -29.16
N ASN A 261 54.25 26.54 -27.87
CA ASN A 261 53.89 27.81 -27.28
C ASN A 261 54.94 28.87 -27.63
N ASN A 262 54.59 29.83 -28.50
CA ASN A 262 55.36 31.05 -28.64
C ASN A 262 54.46 32.30 -28.70
N THR A 263 54.68 33.17 -27.73
CA THR A 263 54.06 34.47 -27.50
C THR A 263 54.46 35.47 -28.58
N GLY A 264 53.79 35.43 -29.73
CA GLY A 264 53.82 36.48 -30.74
C GLY A 264 52.40 36.96 -31.02
N LYS A 265 52.17 38.29 -31.04
CA LYS A 265 50.87 38.91 -31.37
C LYS A 265 50.37 38.41 -32.73
N LYS A 266 49.59 37.33 -32.75
CA LYS A 266 48.89 36.84 -33.95
C LYS A 266 47.63 37.68 -34.15
N GLN A 267 47.70 38.62 -35.07
CA GLN A 267 46.53 39.36 -35.55
C GLN A 267 45.69 38.40 -36.40
N LYS A 268 44.74 37.72 -35.76
CA LYS A 268 43.84 36.79 -36.45
C LYS A 268 42.80 37.60 -37.21
N CYS A 269 42.93 37.67 -38.53
CA CYS A 269 42.02 38.45 -39.35
C CYS A 269 40.68 37.71 -39.47
N LYS A 270 39.62 38.41 -39.05
CA LYS A 270 38.25 38.03 -39.35
C LYS A 270 37.82 38.86 -40.55
N GLU A 271 37.23 38.20 -41.54
CA GLU A 271 36.46 38.85 -42.58
C GLU A 271 35.14 39.29 -41.92
N ASN A 272 35.03 40.57 -41.57
CA ASN A 272 33.76 41.15 -41.16
C ASN A 272 32.93 41.32 -42.44
N VAL A 273 31.86 40.53 -42.56
CA VAL A 273 30.73 40.76 -43.47
C VAL A 273 29.75 41.68 -42.76
#